data_AF-A0A968W0Y9-F1
#
_entry.id   AF-A0A968W0Y9-F1
#
_cell.length_a   1.000
_cell.length_b   1.000
_cell.length_c   1.000
_cell.angle_alpha   90.00
_cell.angle_beta   90.00
_cell.angle_gamma   90.00
#
_symmetry.space_group_name_H-M   'P 1'
#
loop_
_entity.id
_entity.type
_entity.pdbx_description
1 polymer ?
#
loop_
_entity_poly.entity_id
_entity_poly.type
_entity_poly.pdbx_seq_one_letter_code
_entity_poly.pdbx_strand_id
1 'polypeptide(L)'
;MIIPMRKYSFLVYHKDLDKFLADIQEIGLVHVVRKQEGLSEDEALMQLQQQIKKTDAAIATFEKHKTDEVTAQPSLYNSKTILSKLDETQLQLDKIEQEKQSLQKEMAHAAPWGEFDAGYLNKLNSAGLRVNFYTCPEKAFMAHWETDFNAFRIAEQGSKVFLLQ
;
A
#
# COMPACT_ATOMS: atom_id res chain seq x y z
N MET A 1 -57.21 14.84 11.39
CA MET A 1 -56.56 13.89 10.47
C MET A 1 -55.11 14.31 10.32
N ILE A 2 -54.15 13.53 10.85
CA ILE A 2 -52.72 13.87 10.81
C ILE A 2 -52.14 13.23 9.54
N ILE A 3 -51.63 14.05 8.63
CA ILE A 3 -51.02 13.59 7.38
C ILE A 3 -49.59 13.13 7.70
N PRO A 4 -49.15 11.94 7.23
CA PRO A 4 -47.78 11.47 7.46
C PRO A 4 -46.77 12.43 6.83
N MET A 5 -45.79 12.88 7.61
CA MET A 5 -44.73 13.79 7.14
C MET A 5 -43.65 13.02 6.36
N ARG A 6 -43.11 13.63 5.30
CA ARG A 6 -41.94 13.12 4.58
C ARG A 6 -40.67 13.72 5.16
N LYS A 7 -39.74 12.88 5.60
CA LYS A 7 -38.43 13.29 6.11
C LYS A 7 -37.46 13.39 4.93
N TYR A 8 -36.76 14.51 4.83
CA TYR A 8 -35.71 14.74 3.84
C TYR A 8 -34.38 14.96 4.55
N SER A 9 -33.28 14.58 3.91
CA SER A 9 -31.93 14.79 4.42
C SER A 9 -31.04 15.27 3.27
N PHE A 10 -30.33 16.37 3.52
CA PHE A 10 -29.58 17.10 2.50
C PHE A 10 -28.12 17.21 2.95
N LEU A 11 -27.20 17.02 2.00
CA LEU A 11 -25.79 17.34 2.17
C LEU A 11 -25.54 18.69 1.51
N VAL A 12 -25.16 19.70 2.28
CA VAL A 12 -25.02 21.08 1.80
C VAL A 12 -23.60 21.55 2.05
N TYR A 13 -22.99 22.17 1.04
CA TYR A 13 -21.67 22.79 1.18
C TYR A 13 -21.77 24.02 2.09
N HIS A 14 -20.81 24.16 3.02
CA HIS A 14 -20.89 25.17 4.08
C HIS A 14 -21.03 26.61 3.58
N LYS A 15 -20.51 26.95 2.39
CA LYS A 15 -20.62 28.30 1.80
C LYS A 15 -21.98 28.61 1.19
N ASP A 16 -22.75 27.59 0.82
CA ASP A 16 -24.07 27.74 0.19
C ASP A 16 -25.22 27.53 1.18
N LEU A 17 -24.90 27.29 2.45
CA LEU A 17 -25.86 26.99 3.50
C LEU A 17 -26.88 28.11 3.69
N ASP A 18 -26.46 29.37 3.66
CA ASP A 18 -27.36 30.51 3.86
C ASP A 18 -28.36 30.67 2.71
N LYS A 19 -27.91 30.46 1.47
CA LYS A 19 -28.79 30.48 0.28
C LYS A 19 -29.78 29.32 0.32
N PHE A 20 -29.30 28.12 0.60
CA PHE A 20 -30.13 26.93 0.73
C PHE A 20 -31.21 27.07 1.80
N LEU A 21 -30.90 27.69 2.94
CA LEU A 21 -31.88 27.95 3.99
C LEU A 21 -32.92 28.99 3.57
N ALA A 22 -32.51 30.04 2.84
CA ALA A 22 -33.45 31.01 2.29
C ALA A 22 -34.44 30.35 1.32
N ASP A 23 -33.94 29.48 0.42
CA ASP A 23 -34.77 28.75 -0.54
C ASP A 23 -35.78 27.81 0.17
N ILE A 24 -35.33 27.07 1.20
CA ILE A 24 -36.21 26.20 2.00
C ILE A 24 -37.25 27.00 2.79
N GLN A 25 -36.88 28.18 3.28
CA GLN A 25 -37.79 29.07 3.99
C GLN A 25 -38.88 29.62 3.06
N GLU A 26 -38.55 29.97 1.81
CA GLU A 26 -39.51 30.41 0.80
C GLU A 26 -40.54 29.31 0.47
N ILE A 27 -40.10 28.05 0.45
CA ILE A 27 -40.96 26.86 0.25
C ILE A 27 -41.88 26.60 1.47
N GLY A 28 -41.61 27.24 2.62
CA GLY A 28 -42.43 27.14 3.83
C GLY A 28 -42.09 25.93 4.72
N LEU A 29 -40.90 25.35 4.58
CA LEU A 29 -40.44 24.26 5.44
C LEU A 29 -39.93 24.83 6.78
N VAL A 30 -40.67 24.59 7.86
CA VAL A 30 -40.41 25.21 9.18
C VAL A 30 -39.47 24.39 10.07
N HIS A 31 -39.38 23.07 9.85
CA HIS A 31 -38.60 22.20 10.74
C HIS A 31 -37.26 21.77 10.11
N VAL A 32 -36.24 22.62 10.27
CA VAL A 32 -34.87 22.31 9.84
C VAL A 32 -34.05 21.88 11.05
N VAL A 33 -33.67 20.60 11.10
CA VAL A 33 -32.75 20.07 12.11
C VAL A 33 -31.34 20.02 11.52
N ARG A 34 -30.44 20.85 12.05
CA ARG A 34 -29.02 20.78 11.69
C ARG A 34 -28.37 19.65 12.50
N LYS A 35 -28.05 18.53 11.85
CA LYS A 35 -27.18 17.51 12.45
C LYS A 35 -25.72 17.91 12.19
N GLN A 36 -24.97 18.20 13.25
CA GLN A 36 -23.52 18.43 13.15
C GLN A 36 -22.80 17.13 12.80
N GLU A 37 -21.62 17.28 12.18
CA GLU A 37 -20.80 16.22 11.61
C GLU A 37 -20.69 14.98 12.51
N GLY A 38 -20.99 13.80 11.95
CA GLY A 38 -20.54 12.51 12.50
C GLY A 38 -21.58 11.42 12.66
N LEU A 39 -22.88 11.72 12.69
CA LEU A 39 -23.94 10.71 12.91
C LEU A 39 -25.15 10.95 12.00
N SER A 40 -24.94 10.75 10.70
CA SER A 40 -26.04 10.49 9.79
C SER A 40 -26.53 9.06 10.06
N GLU A 41 -27.68 8.90 10.71
CA GLU A 41 -28.42 7.61 10.75
C GLU A 41 -28.86 7.17 9.34
N ASP A 42 -28.77 8.08 8.37
CA ASP A 42 -29.16 7.87 7.00
C ASP A 42 -28.00 7.24 6.20
N GLU A 43 -28.15 5.95 5.90
CA GLU A 43 -27.15 5.13 5.21
C GLU A 43 -26.76 5.74 3.85
N ALA A 44 -27.72 6.37 3.17
CA ALA A 44 -27.49 7.03 1.88
C ALA A 44 -26.52 8.22 1.99
N LEU A 45 -26.62 9.02 3.06
CA LEU A 45 -25.69 10.14 3.29
C LEU A 45 -24.30 9.66 3.64
N MET A 46 -24.19 8.57 4.42
CA MET A 46 -22.91 7.98 4.76
C MET A 46 -22.19 7.46 3.51
N GLN A 47 -22.92 6.78 2.61
CA GLN A 47 -22.37 6.32 1.33
C GLN A 47 -21.91 7.49 0.45
N LEU A 48 -22.68 8.58 0.39
CA LEU A 48 -22.30 9.77 -0.37
C LEU A 48 -21.03 10.43 0.20
N GLN A 49 -20.93 10.57 1.53
CA GLN A 49 -19.72 11.10 2.17
C GLN A 49 -18.49 10.23 1.91
N GLN A 50 -18.64 8.90 1.93
CA GLN A 50 -17.55 7.98 1.58
C GLN A 50 -17.12 8.16 0.12
N GLN A 51 -18.07 8.34 -0.81
CA GLN A 51 -17.76 8.59 -2.22
C GLN A 51 -17.01 9.91 -2.42
N ILE A 52 -17.40 10.97 -1.73
CA ILE A 52 -16.69 12.26 -1.77
C ILE A 52 -15.24 12.07 -1.30
N LYS A 53 -15.03 11.46 -0.13
CA LYS A 53 -13.68 11.20 0.40
C LYS A 53 -12.82 10.35 -0.55
N LYS A 54 -13.38 9.31 -1.16
CA LYS A 54 -12.67 8.49 -2.16
C LYS A 54 -12.29 9.31 -3.40
N THR A 55 -13.19 10.17 -3.86
CA THR A 55 -12.94 11.02 -5.02
C THR A 55 -11.87 12.07 -4.71
N ASP A 56 -11.90 12.69 -3.54
CA ASP A 56 -10.87 13.65 -3.09
C ASP A 56 -9.49 12.99 -2.99
N ALA A 57 -9.42 11.77 -2.44
CA ALA A 57 -8.18 11.00 -2.38
C ALA A 57 -7.66 10.67 -3.79
N ALA A 58 -8.54 10.26 -4.71
CA ALA A 58 -8.19 10.00 -6.10
C ALA A 58 -7.65 11.27 -6.80
N ILE A 59 -8.30 12.42 -6.61
CA ILE A 59 -7.83 13.71 -7.12
C ILE A 59 -6.43 14.02 -6.58
N ALA A 60 -6.20 13.89 -5.27
CA ALA A 60 -4.89 14.13 -4.67
C ALA A 60 -3.81 13.21 -5.25
N THR A 61 -4.12 11.94 -5.53
CA THR A 61 -3.17 11.04 -6.21
C THR A 61 -2.91 11.45 -7.65
N PHE A 62 -3.92 11.86 -8.41
CA PHE A 62 -3.71 12.37 -9.77
C PHE A 62 -2.91 13.67 -9.78
N GLU A 63 -3.12 14.56 -8.82
CA GLU A 63 -2.35 15.80 -8.70
C GLU A 63 -0.87 15.56 -8.43
N LYS A 64 -0.52 14.55 -7.64
CA LYS A 64 0.88 14.14 -7.42
C LYS A 64 1.55 13.62 -8.69
N HIS A 65 0.77 13.07 -9.62
CA HIS A 65 1.24 12.47 -10.86
C HIS A 65 0.87 13.29 -12.11
N LYS A 66 0.47 14.56 -11.95
CA LYS A 66 0.16 15.44 -13.09
C LYS A 66 1.43 15.67 -13.90
N THR A 67 1.47 15.08 -15.08
CA THR A 67 2.35 15.49 -16.17
C THR A 67 1.65 16.63 -16.91
N ASP A 68 2.35 17.75 -17.16
CA ASP A 68 1.79 19.05 -17.55
C ASP A 68 1.03 19.14 -18.89
N GLU A 69 0.75 18.03 -19.57
CA GLU A 69 0.03 18.04 -20.84
C GLU A 69 -1.04 16.95 -20.88
N VAL A 70 -2.22 17.26 -20.34
CA VAL A 70 -3.44 16.54 -20.72
C VAL A 70 -4.51 17.57 -21.05
N THR A 71 -4.74 17.77 -22.34
CA THR A 71 -5.94 18.45 -22.85
C THR A 71 -7.14 17.64 -22.38
N ALA A 72 -7.91 18.19 -21.45
CA ALA A 72 -9.06 17.52 -20.87
C ALA A 72 -10.12 17.22 -21.96
N GLN A 73 -10.10 16.00 -22.49
CA GLN A 73 -11.20 15.50 -23.30
C GLN A 73 -12.31 15.02 -22.36
N PRO A 74 -13.58 15.38 -22.62
CA PRO A 74 -14.70 14.87 -21.84
C PRO A 74 -14.82 13.38 -22.12
N SER A 75 -14.26 12.57 -21.23
CA SER A 75 -14.30 11.13 -21.37
C SER A 75 -15.67 10.62 -20.96
N LEU A 76 -16.26 9.72 -21.75
CA LEU A 76 -17.53 9.03 -21.47
C LEU A 76 -17.44 8.05 -20.27
N TYR A 77 -16.33 8.02 -19.55
CA TYR A 77 -16.10 7.08 -18.46
C TYR A 77 -16.95 7.44 -17.24
N ASN A 78 -17.63 6.43 -16.70
CA ASN A 78 -18.35 6.55 -15.44
C ASN A 78 -17.35 6.77 -14.30
N SER A 79 -17.60 7.76 -13.44
CA SER A 79 -16.74 8.08 -12.28
C SER A 79 -16.42 6.86 -11.43
N LYS A 80 -17.39 5.95 -11.24
CA LYS A 80 -17.17 4.69 -10.50
C LYS A 80 -16.13 3.78 -11.14
N THR A 81 -16.11 3.71 -12.47
CA THR A 81 -15.16 2.85 -13.20
C THR A 81 -13.74 3.41 -13.17
N ILE A 82 -13.60 4.74 -13.08
CA ILE A 82 -12.29 5.38 -12.92
C ILE A 82 -11.75 5.09 -11.51
N LEU A 83 -12.59 5.26 -10.48
CA LEU A 83 -12.21 4.98 -9.10
C LEU A 83 -11.82 3.51 -8.89
N SER A 84 -12.58 2.56 -9.45
CA SER A 84 -12.24 1.14 -9.32
C SER A 84 -10.91 0.79 -10.01
N LYS A 85 -10.66 1.33 -11.21
CA LYS A 85 -9.38 1.15 -11.90
C LYS A 85 -8.21 1.75 -11.14
N LEU A 86 -8.42 2.90 -10.49
CA LEU A 86 -7.42 3.53 -9.65
C LEU A 86 -7.09 2.65 -8.43
N ASP A 87 -8.11 2.13 -7.74
CA ASP A 87 -7.93 1.19 -6.62
C ASP A 87 -7.18 -0.08 -7.07
N GLU A 88 -7.56 -0.67 -8.22
CA GLU A 88 -6.88 -1.85 -8.78
C GLU A 88 -5.40 -1.56 -9.09
N THR A 89 -5.11 -0.38 -9.66
CA THR A 89 -3.74 0.02 -10.00
C THR A 89 -2.91 0.24 -8.75
N GLN A 90 -3.48 0.86 -7.71
CA GLN A 90 -2.81 1.03 -6.41
C GLN A 90 -2.49 -0.32 -5.77
N LEU A 91 -3.43 -1.28 -5.79
CA LEU A 91 -3.18 -2.64 -5.29
C LEU A 91 -2.06 -3.34 -6.05
N GLN A 92 -1.96 -3.16 -7.36
CA GLN A 92 -0.87 -3.70 -8.15
C GLN A 92 0.48 -3.05 -7.82
N LEU A 93 0.50 -1.73 -7.61
CA LEU A 93 1.71 -1.02 -7.17
C LEU A 93 2.19 -1.54 -5.82
N ASP A 94 1.29 -1.64 -4.83
CA ASP A 94 1.62 -2.16 -3.50
C ASP A 94 2.18 -3.58 -3.57
N LYS A 95 1.59 -4.43 -4.41
CA LYS A 95 2.07 -5.80 -4.62
C LYS A 95 3.49 -5.81 -5.21
N ILE A 96 3.74 -5.02 -6.24
CA ILE A 96 5.06 -4.92 -6.90
C ILE A 96 6.09 -4.35 -5.92
N GLU A 97 5.73 -3.36 -5.10
CA GLU A 97 6.62 -2.82 -4.08
C GLU A 97 6.98 -3.86 -3.01
N GLN A 98 6.02 -4.67 -2.57
CA GLN A 98 6.26 -5.77 -1.64
C GLN A 98 7.21 -6.81 -2.25
N GLU A 99 6.96 -7.24 -3.50
CA GLU A 99 7.83 -8.19 -4.22
C GLU A 99 9.24 -7.62 -4.42
N LYS A 100 9.36 -6.33 -4.75
CA LYS A 100 10.66 -5.64 -4.84
C LYS A 100 11.39 -5.65 -3.50
N GLN A 101 10.70 -5.36 -2.41
CA GLN A 101 11.31 -5.37 -1.08
C GLN A 101 11.74 -6.78 -0.65
N SER A 102 10.98 -7.82 -0.96
CA SER A 102 11.38 -9.21 -0.67
C SER A 102 12.61 -9.60 -1.50
N LEU A 103 12.61 -9.32 -2.80
CA LEU A 103 13.74 -9.59 -3.67
C LEU A 103 15.00 -8.82 -3.24
N GLN A 104 14.86 -7.55 -2.83
CA GLN A 104 16.00 -6.79 -2.30
C GLN A 104 16.58 -7.41 -1.02
N LYS A 105 15.73 -7.96 -0.14
CA LYS A 105 16.19 -8.68 1.06
C LYS A 105 16.88 -10.00 0.69
N GLU A 106 16.34 -10.74 -0.27
CA GLU A 106 16.95 -11.98 -0.78
C GLU A 106 18.30 -11.71 -1.44
N MET A 107 18.39 -10.66 -2.28
CA MET A 107 19.65 -10.22 -2.86
C MET A 107 20.65 -9.80 -1.78
N ALA A 108 20.22 -9.05 -0.76
CA ALA A 108 21.10 -8.68 0.35
C ALA A 108 21.56 -9.89 1.17
N HIS A 109 20.73 -10.93 1.30
CA HIS A 109 21.09 -12.18 1.95
C HIS A 109 22.00 -13.06 1.09
N ALA A 110 21.84 -13.03 -0.23
CA ALA A 110 22.64 -13.78 -1.19
C ALA A 110 24.00 -13.11 -1.49
N ALA A 111 24.07 -11.77 -1.42
CA ALA A 111 25.28 -11.00 -1.73
C ALA A 111 26.56 -11.46 -1.00
N PRO A 112 26.52 -11.86 0.29
CA PRO A 112 27.71 -12.34 1.00
C PRO A 112 28.24 -13.68 0.51
N TRP A 113 27.39 -14.49 -0.13
CA TRP A 113 27.79 -15.80 -0.65
C TRP A 113 28.41 -15.73 -2.05
N GLY A 114 28.36 -14.55 -2.69
CA GLY A 114 28.93 -14.30 -4.00
C GLY A 114 28.24 -15.06 -5.13
N GLU A 115 28.89 -15.09 -6.29
CA GLU A 115 28.45 -15.88 -7.45
C GLU A 115 28.99 -17.30 -7.31
N PHE A 116 28.13 -18.25 -6.93
CA PHE A 116 28.45 -19.68 -6.94
C PHE A 116 27.62 -20.40 -8.00
N ASP A 117 28.25 -21.27 -8.78
CA ASP A 117 27.57 -22.13 -9.74
C ASP A 117 27.11 -23.43 -9.04
N ALA A 118 25.79 -23.64 -9.04
CA ALA A 118 25.15 -24.82 -8.46
C ALA A 118 25.69 -26.15 -9.05
N GLY A 119 26.27 -26.11 -10.26
CA GLY A 119 26.96 -27.24 -10.87
C GLY A 119 28.15 -27.74 -10.05
N TYR A 120 28.92 -26.86 -9.40
CA TYR A 120 30.05 -27.26 -8.56
C TYR A 120 29.60 -27.84 -7.23
N LEU A 121 28.54 -27.30 -6.62
CA LEU A 121 27.94 -27.85 -5.39
C LEU A 121 27.44 -29.28 -5.62
N ASN A 122 26.78 -29.54 -6.76
CA ASN A 122 26.31 -30.88 -7.11
C ASN A 122 27.46 -31.86 -7.35
N LYS A 123 28.54 -31.42 -8.00
CA LYS A 123 29.76 -32.24 -8.18
C LYS A 123 30.42 -32.59 -6.84
N LEU A 124 30.55 -31.61 -5.93
CA LEU A 124 31.08 -31.82 -4.59
C LEU A 124 30.23 -32.82 -3.79
N ASN A 125 28.90 -32.68 -3.84
CA ASN A 125 27.99 -33.60 -3.17
C ASN A 125 28.06 -35.02 -3.76
N SER A 126 28.19 -35.14 -5.08
CA SER A 126 28.40 -36.45 -5.75
C SER A 126 29.73 -37.12 -5.40
N ALA A 127 30.73 -36.32 -5.03
CA ALA A 127 32.02 -36.80 -4.51
C ALA A 127 31.98 -37.12 -3.00
N GLY A 128 30.82 -36.98 -2.34
CA GLY A 128 30.62 -37.27 -0.92
C GLY A 128 30.96 -36.11 0.02
N LEU A 129 31.29 -34.93 -0.51
CA LEU A 129 31.56 -33.71 0.27
C LEU A 129 30.25 -32.93 0.46
N ARG A 130 29.75 -32.88 1.70
CA ARG A 130 28.57 -32.08 2.04
C ARG A 130 29.02 -30.66 2.35
N VAL A 131 28.46 -29.72 1.61
CA VAL A 131 28.74 -28.29 1.75
C VAL A 131 27.59 -27.64 2.51
N ASN A 132 27.88 -27.13 3.70
CA ASN A 132 26.93 -26.46 4.58
C ASN A 132 27.31 -24.98 4.74
N PHE A 133 26.30 -24.13 4.66
CA PHE A 133 26.41 -22.68 4.77
C PHE A 133 26.07 -22.25 6.19
N TYR A 134 27.01 -21.63 6.89
CA TYR A 134 26.82 -21.15 8.26
C TYR A 134 27.05 -19.64 8.37
N THR A 135 26.28 -18.98 9.23
CA THR A 135 26.43 -17.56 9.54
C THR A 135 26.74 -17.43 11.03
N CYS A 136 27.88 -16.86 11.38
CA CYS A 136 28.30 -16.68 12.78
C CYS A 136 28.56 -15.19 13.08
N PRO A 137 28.18 -14.66 14.25
CA PRO A 137 28.63 -13.33 14.65
C PRO A 137 30.16 -13.31 14.87
N GLU A 138 30.83 -12.25 14.45
CA GLU A 138 32.30 -12.11 14.46
C GLU A 138 32.93 -12.39 15.83
N LYS A 139 32.25 -12.02 16.92
CA LYS A 139 32.68 -12.24 18.30
C LYS A 139 32.71 -13.72 18.73
N ALA A 140 31.99 -14.58 18.03
CA ALA A 140 31.91 -16.01 18.32
C ALA A 140 32.76 -16.84 17.34
N PHE A 141 33.44 -16.21 16.38
CA PHE A 141 34.32 -16.91 15.46
C PHE A 141 35.61 -17.34 16.18
N MET A 142 35.94 -18.63 16.10
CA MET A 142 37.16 -19.19 16.66
C MET A 142 38.04 -19.71 15.53
N ALA A 143 39.27 -19.21 15.45
CA ALA A 143 40.23 -19.52 14.37
C ALA A 143 40.55 -21.02 14.22
N HIS A 144 40.36 -21.83 15.27
CA HIS A 144 40.57 -23.29 15.18
C HIS A 144 39.54 -24.02 14.30
N TRP A 145 38.37 -23.42 14.01
CA TRP A 145 37.34 -24.04 13.16
C TRP A 145 37.79 -24.22 11.70
N GLU A 146 38.72 -23.40 11.23
CA GLU A 146 39.34 -23.56 9.91
C GLU A 146 40.18 -24.86 9.83
N THR A 147 40.76 -25.30 10.95
CA THR A 147 41.70 -26.44 11.00
C THR A 147 41.01 -27.74 11.42
N ASP A 148 40.09 -27.69 12.38
CA ASP A 148 39.42 -28.89 12.90
C ASP A 148 38.20 -29.31 12.08
N PHE A 149 37.52 -28.35 11.45
CA PHE A 149 36.26 -28.58 10.74
C PHE A 149 36.28 -28.18 9.26
N ASN A 150 37.42 -27.70 8.72
CA ASN A 150 37.54 -27.17 7.35
C ASN A 150 36.53 -26.05 7.04
N ALA A 151 36.17 -25.22 8.03
CA ALA A 151 35.23 -24.14 7.82
C ALA A 151 35.92 -22.94 7.13
N PHE A 152 35.65 -22.70 5.85
CA PHE A 152 36.23 -21.60 5.07
C PHE A 152 35.44 -20.30 5.23
N ARG A 153 36.14 -19.20 5.49
CA ARG A 153 35.56 -17.85 5.54
C ARG A 153 35.40 -17.27 4.14
N ILE A 154 34.17 -16.90 3.77
CA ILE A 154 33.83 -16.43 2.42
C ILE A 154 33.73 -14.91 2.38
N ALA A 155 32.98 -14.35 3.32
CA ALA A 155 32.71 -12.93 3.39
C ALA A 155 32.46 -12.49 4.83
N GLU A 156 32.74 -11.21 5.07
CA GLU A 156 32.40 -10.51 6.31
C GLU A 156 31.54 -9.31 5.93
N GLN A 157 30.33 -9.26 6.48
CA GLN A 157 29.42 -8.14 6.26
C GLN A 157 28.94 -7.63 7.63
N GLY A 158 29.50 -6.50 8.06
CA GLY A 158 29.24 -5.93 9.38
C GLY A 158 29.73 -6.86 10.50
N SER A 159 28.83 -7.26 11.41
CA SER A 159 29.15 -8.12 12.57
C SER A 159 28.95 -9.63 12.30
N LYS A 160 28.76 -10.06 11.04
CA LYS A 160 28.52 -11.46 10.66
C LYS A 160 29.59 -11.97 9.72
N VAL A 161 30.10 -13.16 10.03
CA VAL A 161 31.05 -13.94 9.24
C VAL A 161 30.31 -15.10 8.59
N PHE A 162 30.49 -15.25 7.29
CA PHE A 162 29.89 -16.32 6.48
C PHE A 162 30.91 -17.44 6.27
N LEU A 163 30.52 -18.66 6.61
CA LEU A 163 31.36 -19.85 6.66
C LEU A 163 30.81 -20.95 5.74
N LEU A 164 31.71 -21.67 5.08
CA LEU A 164 31.45 -22.86 4.26
C LEU A 164 32.16 -24.05 4.90
N GLN A 165 31.44 -25.09 5.30
CA GLN A 165 31.98 -26.34 5.87
C GLN A 165 31.56 -27.56 5.06
#